data_AF-A0A075MLL9-F1
#
_entry.id   AF-A0A075MLL9-F1
#
_cell.length_a   1.000
_cell.length_b   1.000
_cell.length_c   1.000
_cell.angle_alpha   90.00
_cell.angle_beta   90.00
_cell.angle_gamma   90.00
#
_symmetry.space_group_name_H-M   'P 1'
#
loop_
_entity.id
_entity.type
_entity.pdbx_description
1 polymer ?
#
loop_
_entity_poly.entity_id
_entity_poly.type
_entity_poly.pdbx_seq_one_letter_code
_entity_poly.pdbx_strand_id
1 'polypeptide(L)'
;MDRGQKRRRAESREGVTEKKTAAAEEPRLKRSIIVISFISLGLVYSVMLIGVFLSSGPITENGLACTDWPLCPNGLFGAPEGRYFIEYVHRLVAAVTAGFVYATAIIVPSSIRRAKMAAVIAAAIVSWQLALGFITVTTHLHPIAVASHLSTGISVFAFALLTFLWVGIWRKHGR
;
A
#
# COMPACT_ATOMS: atom_id res chain seq x y z
N MET A 1 49.13 10.40 -29.83
CA MET A 1 48.33 9.89 -28.70
C MET A 1 47.56 8.67 -29.18
N ASP A 2 47.90 7.50 -28.66
CA ASP A 2 47.43 6.18 -29.15
C ASP A 2 45.94 5.94 -28.88
N ARG A 3 45.23 5.35 -29.85
CA ARG A 3 43.79 5.02 -29.75
C ARG A 3 43.52 4.08 -28.56
N GLY A 4 44.46 3.19 -28.24
CA GLY A 4 44.34 2.26 -27.09
C GLY A 4 44.28 2.97 -25.74
N GLN A 5 45.05 4.05 -25.57
CA GLN A 5 45.07 4.83 -24.32
C GLN A 5 43.78 5.63 -24.10
N LYS A 6 43.14 6.13 -25.18
CA LYS A 6 41.83 6.79 -25.10
C LYS A 6 40.72 5.82 -24.69
N ARG A 7 40.74 4.59 -25.21
CA ARG A 7 39.72 3.57 -24.91
C ARG A 7 39.75 3.13 -23.44
N ARG A 8 40.94 2.86 -22.89
CA ARG A 8 41.10 2.52 -21.45
C ARG A 8 40.66 3.65 -20.52
N ARG A 9 40.88 4.91 -20.89
CA ARG A 9 40.40 6.07 -20.12
C ARG A 9 38.87 6.21 -20.15
N ALA A 10 38.22 5.84 -21.26
CA ALA A 10 36.76 5.84 -21.37
C ALA A 10 36.13 4.75 -20.50
N GLU A 11 36.61 3.50 -20.63
CA GLU A 11 36.15 2.34 -19.83
C GLU A 11 36.34 2.58 -18.31
N SER A 12 37.48 3.17 -17.92
CA SER A 12 37.73 3.55 -16.51
C SER A 12 36.77 4.65 -16.01
N ARG A 13 36.42 5.62 -16.86
CA ARG A 13 35.46 6.68 -16.50
C ARG A 13 34.04 6.14 -16.39
N GLU A 14 33.62 5.26 -17.30
CA GLU A 14 32.30 4.60 -17.24
C GLU A 14 32.15 3.77 -15.96
N GLY A 15 33.14 2.93 -15.63
CA GLY A 15 33.11 2.13 -14.39
C GLY A 15 33.14 2.97 -13.11
N VAL A 16 33.86 4.11 -13.09
CA VAL A 16 33.81 5.06 -11.97
C VAL A 16 32.44 5.73 -11.86
N THR A 17 31.79 6.03 -12.99
CA THR A 17 30.47 6.67 -13.03
C THR A 17 29.40 5.71 -12.52
N GLU A 18 29.40 4.46 -12.99
CA GLU A 18 28.45 3.40 -12.60
C GLU A 18 28.53 3.10 -11.09
N LYS A 19 29.76 2.98 -10.57
CA LYS A 19 30.00 2.74 -9.14
C LYS A 19 29.54 3.92 -8.28
N LYS A 20 29.70 5.15 -8.76
CA LYS A 20 29.26 6.36 -8.08
C LYS A 20 27.73 6.48 -8.07
N THR A 21 27.05 6.10 -9.14
CA THR A 21 25.57 6.03 -9.20
C THR A 21 25.01 4.98 -8.26
N ALA A 22 25.55 3.75 -8.27
CA ALA A 22 25.09 2.67 -7.39
C ALA A 22 25.26 3.02 -5.90
N ALA A 23 26.40 3.63 -5.54
CA ALA A 23 26.65 4.07 -4.17
C ALA A 23 25.70 5.18 -3.69
N ALA A 24 25.21 6.04 -4.60
CA ALA A 24 24.24 7.08 -4.27
C ALA A 24 22.79 6.58 -4.28
N GLU A 25 22.49 5.52 -5.03
CA GLU A 25 21.14 4.92 -5.12
C GLU A 25 20.78 4.13 -3.87
N GLU A 26 21.72 3.39 -3.30
CA GLU A 26 21.50 2.53 -2.14
C GLU A 26 20.89 3.25 -0.90
N PRO A 27 21.42 4.42 -0.45
CA PRO A 27 20.82 5.17 0.65
C PRO A 27 19.47 5.81 0.28
N ARG A 28 19.27 6.18 -1.00
CA ARG A 28 17.98 6.72 -1.48
C ARG A 28 16.91 5.65 -1.47
N LEU A 29 17.21 4.46 -1.98
CA LEU A 29 16.31 3.32 -1.98
C LEU A 29 15.91 2.93 -0.55
N LYS A 30 16.89 2.80 0.36
CA LYS A 30 16.64 2.54 1.80
C LYS A 30 15.69 3.56 2.41
N ARG A 31 15.86 4.85 2.10
CA ARG A 31 14.99 5.93 2.58
C ARG A 31 13.60 5.86 1.95
N SER A 32 13.49 5.59 0.66
CA SER A 32 12.20 5.47 -0.03
C SER A 32 11.38 4.29 0.50
N ILE A 33 11.99 3.12 0.72
CA ILE A 33 11.29 1.94 1.24
C ILE A 33 10.67 2.24 2.61
N ILE A 34 11.43 2.82 3.55
CA ILE A 34 10.88 3.11 4.88
C ILE A 34 9.76 4.15 4.85
N VAL A 35 9.87 5.16 3.98
CA VAL A 35 8.85 6.21 3.83
C VAL A 35 7.58 5.61 3.23
N ILE A 36 7.70 4.81 2.17
CA ILE A 36 6.55 4.16 1.54
C ILE A 36 5.90 3.17 2.51
N SER A 37 6.67 2.37 3.25
CA SER A 37 6.11 1.47 4.28
C SER A 37 5.38 2.23 5.40
N PHE A 38 5.92 3.37 5.84
CA PHE A 38 5.26 4.21 6.84
C PHE A 38 3.96 4.84 6.34
N ILE A 39 3.98 5.38 5.11
CA ILE A 39 2.77 5.92 4.46
C ILE A 39 1.74 4.80 4.28
N SER A 40 2.15 3.63 3.81
CA SER A 40 1.26 2.46 3.67
C SER A 40 0.62 2.08 4.99
N LEU A 41 1.38 2.04 6.09
CA LEU A 41 0.86 1.75 7.43
C LEU A 41 -0.17 2.78 7.88
N GLY A 42 0.13 4.07 7.68
CA GLY A 42 -0.79 5.17 8.00
C GLY A 42 -2.08 5.09 7.20
N LEU A 43 -1.99 4.83 5.89
CA LEU A 43 -3.15 4.68 5.00
C LEU A 43 -4.04 3.49 5.41
N VAL A 44 -3.43 2.33 5.72
CA VAL A 44 -4.18 1.16 6.22
C VAL A 44 -4.92 1.50 7.51
N TYR A 45 -4.27 2.21 8.44
CA TYR A 45 -4.93 2.64 9.67
C TYR A 45 -6.07 3.63 9.40
N SER A 46 -5.86 4.63 8.53
CA SER A 46 -6.88 5.60 8.16
C SER A 46 -8.10 4.95 7.51
N VAL A 47 -7.92 4.00 6.57
CA VAL A 47 -9.06 3.32 5.93
C VAL A 47 -9.84 2.48 6.92
N MET A 48 -9.18 1.85 7.90
CA MET A 48 -9.85 1.14 9.00
C MET A 48 -10.72 2.08 9.83
N LEU A 49 -10.20 3.25 10.21
CA LEU A 49 -10.98 4.25 10.97
C LEU A 49 -12.20 4.74 10.19
N ILE A 50 -12.03 5.02 8.89
CA ILE A 50 -13.16 5.41 8.03
C ILE A 50 -14.20 4.28 7.95
N GLY A 51 -13.77 3.02 7.82
CA GLY A 51 -14.68 1.87 7.77
C GLY A 51 -15.47 1.66 9.07
N VAL A 52 -14.82 1.84 10.23
CA VAL A 52 -15.50 1.82 11.54
C VAL A 52 -16.49 2.97 11.66
N PHE A 53 -16.10 4.18 11.22
CA PHE A 53 -17.00 5.34 11.21
C PHE A 53 -18.24 5.09 10.34
N LEU A 54 -18.07 4.56 9.12
CA LEU A 54 -19.17 4.19 8.23
C LEU A 54 -20.15 3.21 8.88
N SER A 55 -19.64 2.25 9.66
CA SER A 55 -20.46 1.23 10.33
C SER A 55 -21.22 1.77 11.56
N SER A 56 -20.90 2.97 12.04
CA SER A 56 -21.31 3.44 13.37
C SER A 56 -22.56 4.34 13.41
N GLY A 57 -23.02 4.87 12.28
CA GLY A 57 -23.89 6.04 12.28
C GLY A 57 -25.14 5.97 11.41
N PRO A 58 -26.30 6.45 11.90
CA PRO A 58 -27.47 6.76 11.07
C PRO A 58 -27.16 7.77 9.96
N ILE A 59 -26.17 8.64 10.19
CA ILE A 59 -25.72 9.71 9.27
C ILE A 59 -25.09 9.11 8.01
N THR A 60 -24.46 7.94 8.12
CA THR A 60 -23.82 7.23 7.00
C THR A 60 -24.71 6.12 6.44
N GLU A 61 -25.99 6.06 6.82
CA GLU A 61 -26.92 4.97 6.44
C GLU A 61 -26.29 3.58 6.69
N ASN A 62 -25.48 3.47 7.75
CA ASN A 62 -24.67 2.31 8.12
C ASN A 62 -23.65 1.83 7.06
N GLY A 63 -23.39 2.60 6.00
CA GLY A 63 -22.54 2.21 4.88
C GLY A 63 -23.29 1.54 3.72
N LEU A 64 -24.60 1.80 3.59
CA LEU A 64 -25.48 1.29 2.53
C LEU A 64 -26.05 2.39 1.61
N ALA A 65 -25.56 3.63 1.70
CA ALA A 65 -26.04 4.68 0.81
C ALA A 65 -25.71 4.33 -0.65
N CYS A 66 -24.53 3.78 -0.93
CA CYS A 66 -24.06 3.39 -2.25
C CYS A 66 -24.01 1.86 -2.41
N THR A 67 -25.05 1.33 -3.05
CA THR A 67 -25.21 -0.10 -3.36
C THR A 67 -24.39 -0.56 -4.57
N ASP A 68 -24.05 0.36 -5.48
CA ASP A 68 -23.24 0.06 -6.65
C ASP A 68 -21.77 -0.13 -6.26
N TRP A 69 -21.01 -0.96 -6.99
CA TRP A 69 -19.58 -1.22 -6.80
C TRP A 69 -18.94 -1.35 -8.18
N PRO A 70 -17.77 -0.74 -8.50
CA PRO A 70 -16.83 -0.01 -7.62
C PRO A 70 -17.20 1.43 -7.35
N LEU A 71 -17.88 2.02 -8.33
CA LEU A 71 -18.23 3.42 -8.33
C LEU A 71 -19.64 3.56 -7.76
N CYS A 72 -19.85 4.67 -7.05
CA CYS A 72 -21.19 5.06 -6.63
C CYS A 72 -21.93 5.74 -7.78
N PRO A 73 -23.27 5.79 -7.73
CA PRO A 73 -24.05 6.56 -8.71
C PRO A 73 -23.45 7.95 -8.91
N ASN A 74 -23.30 8.36 -10.18
CA ASN A 74 -22.71 9.65 -10.60
C ASN A 74 -21.19 9.82 -10.36
N GLY A 75 -20.46 8.76 -9.98
CA GLY A 75 -19.04 8.81 -9.61
C GLY A 75 -18.02 8.46 -10.71
N LEU A 76 -17.12 9.42 -10.98
CA LEU A 76 -15.68 9.39 -11.38
C LEU A 76 -15.32 10.76 -11.97
N PHE A 77 -16.30 11.43 -12.60
CA PHE A 77 -16.21 12.79 -13.17
C PHE A 77 -17.32 13.75 -12.67
N GLY A 78 -18.32 13.24 -11.92
CA GLY A 78 -19.30 14.04 -11.17
C GLY A 78 -18.98 14.04 -9.69
N ALA A 79 -19.29 15.14 -8.99
CA ALA A 79 -19.20 15.17 -7.53
C ALA A 79 -20.23 14.17 -6.97
N PRO A 80 -19.83 13.14 -6.19
CA PRO A 80 -20.80 12.26 -5.56
C PRO A 80 -21.72 13.10 -4.67
N GLU A 81 -23.02 12.85 -4.75
CA GLU A 81 -24.00 13.51 -3.90
C GLU A 81 -23.60 13.39 -2.42
N GLY A 82 -23.96 14.38 -1.60
CA GLY A 82 -23.53 14.46 -0.20
C GLY A 82 -23.78 13.17 0.60
N ARG A 83 -24.83 12.42 0.26
CA ARG A 83 -25.18 11.14 0.89
C ARG A 83 -24.20 10.00 0.58
N TYR A 84 -23.54 9.99 -0.58
CA TYR A 84 -22.59 8.94 -1.00
C TYR A 84 -21.14 9.30 -0.69
N PHE A 85 -20.88 10.54 -0.26
CA PHE A 85 -19.55 11.11 -0.20
C PHE A 85 -18.58 10.29 0.66
N ILE A 86 -18.99 9.88 1.86
CA ILE A 86 -18.10 9.16 2.79
C ILE A 86 -17.78 7.75 2.28
N GLU A 87 -18.75 7.05 1.70
CA GLU A 87 -18.54 5.71 1.12
C GLU A 87 -17.64 5.76 -0.12
N TYR A 88 -17.84 6.78 -0.97
CA TYR A 88 -16.95 7.04 -2.10
C TYR A 88 -15.51 7.32 -1.63
N VAL A 89 -15.33 8.20 -0.64
CA VAL A 89 -14.01 8.51 -0.07
C VAL A 89 -13.36 7.27 0.54
N HIS A 90 -14.12 6.44 1.27
CA HIS A 90 -13.61 5.18 1.81
C HIS A 90 -13.06 4.27 0.71
N ARG A 91 -13.81 4.08 -0.39
CA ARG A 91 -13.39 3.24 -1.53
C ARG A 91 -12.17 3.82 -2.26
N LEU A 92 -12.13 5.14 -2.44
CA LEU A 92 -10.98 5.82 -3.05
C LEU A 92 -9.72 5.65 -2.20
N VAL A 93 -9.83 5.90 -0.89
CA VAL A 93 -8.72 5.72 0.05
C VAL A 93 -8.31 4.25 0.12
N ALA A 94 -9.25 3.30 0.07
CA ALA A 94 -8.95 1.86 0.00
C ALA A 94 -8.15 1.49 -1.25
N ALA A 95 -8.52 2.03 -2.42
CA ALA A 95 -7.80 1.80 -3.67
C ALA A 95 -6.36 2.37 -3.64
N VAL A 96 -6.19 3.60 -3.14
CA VAL A 96 -4.88 4.21 -2.94
C VAL A 96 -4.05 3.38 -1.95
N THR A 97 -4.65 2.95 -0.85
CA THR A 97 -4.01 2.11 0.18
C THR A 97 -3.52 0.80 -0.42
N ALA A 98 -4.35 0.11 -1.22
CA ALA A 98 -3.96 -1.11 -1.90
C ALA A 98 -2.74 -0.86 -2.82
N GLY A 99 -2.73 0.25 -3.57
CA GLY A 99 -1.59 0.66 -4.38
C GLY A 99 -0.29 0.79 -3.58
N PHE A 100 -0.34 1.41 -2.40
CA PHE A 100 0.83 1.53 -1.51
C PHE A 100 1.27 0.18 -0.91
N VAL A 101 0.32 -0.70 -0.57
CA VAL A 101 0.62 -2.06 -0.09
C VAL A 101 1.34 -2.86 -1.18
N TYR A 102 0.83 -2.82 -2.43
CA TYR A 102 1.49 -3.46 -3.58
C TYR A 102 2.86 -2.85 -3.87
N ALA A 103 2.96 -1.52 -3.88
CA ALA A 103 4.23 -0.83 -4.09
C ALA A 103 5.26 -1.28 -3.04
N THR A 104 4.85 -1.36 -1.76
CA THR A 104 5.70 -1.88 -0.68
C THR A 104 6.13 -3.32 -0.96
N ALA A 105 5.20 -4.19 -1.34
CA ALA A 105 5.50 -5.58 -1.68
C ALA A 105 6.47 -5.72 -2.86
N ILE A 106 6.43 -4.81 -3.83
CA ILE A 106 7.34 -4.79 -4.98
C ILE A 106 8.74 -4.31 -4.57
N ILE A 107 8.84 -3.14 -3.93
CA ILE A 107 10.12 -2.45 -3.65
C ILE A 107 10.93 -3.08 -2.52
N VAL A 108 10.29 -3.79 -1.58
CA VAL A 108 11.03 -4.46 -0.50
C VAL A 108 11.92 -5.55 -1.12
N PRO A 109 13.24 -5.53 -0.88
CA PRO A 109 14.17 -6.46 -1.51
C PRO A 109 14.05 -7.85 -0.90
N SER A 110 14.30 -8.88 -1.71
CA SER A 110 14.29 -10.28 -1.29
C SER A 110 15.38 -10.62 -0.26
N SER A 111 16.42 -9.80 -0.15
CA SER A 111 17.47 -9.90 0.87
C SER A 111 16.91 -9.77 2.30
N ILE A 112 15.77 -9.10 2.49
CA ILE A 112 15.08 -8.98 3.77
C ILE A 112 13.89 -9.95 3.77
N ARG A 113 14.17 -11.27 3.76
CA ARG A 113 13.16 -12.33 3.58
C ARG A 113 11.90 -12.16 4.44
N ARG A 114 12.06 -11.79 5.72
CA ARG A 114 10.93 -11.59 6.65
C ARG A 114 10.05 -10.39 6.26
N ALA A 115 10.66 -9.26 5.91
CA ALA A 115 9.94 -8.08 5.41
C ALA A 115 9.23 -8.39 4.09
N LYS A 116 9.93 -9.06 3.16
CA LYS A 116 9.37 -9.42 1.86
C LYS A 116 8.16 -10.34 2.00
N MET A 117 8.28 -11.37 2.83
CA MET A 117 7.18 -12.30 3.08
C MET A 117 5.98 -11.59 3.71
N ALA A 118 6.20 -10.75 4.73
CA ALA A 118 5.14 -9.97 5.35
C ALA A 118 4.45 -9.03 4.34
N ALA A 119 5.21 -8.34 3.49
CA ALA A 119 4.66 -7.44 2.48
C ALA A 119 3.84 -8.18 1.41
N VAL A 120 4.31 -9.35 0.96
CA VAL A 120 3.58 -10.19 0.00
C VAL A 120 2.29 -10.75 0.62
N ILE A 121 2.33 -11.18 1.88
CA ILE A 121 1.13 -11.63 2.60
C ILE A 121 0.14 -10.47 2.74
N ALA A 122 0.60 -9.27 3.13
CA ALA A 122 -0.27 -8.09 3.20
C ALA A 122 -0.93 -7.79 1.84
N ALA A 123 -0.19 -7.90 0.73
CA ALA A 123 -0.72 -7.73 -0.61
C ALA A 123 -1.74 -8.81 -1.00
N ALA A 124 -1.51 -10.08 -0.62
CA ALA A 124 -2.50 -11.14 -0.86
C ALA A 124 -3.79 -10.91 -0.05
N ILE A 125 -3.68 -10.51 1.21
CA ILE A 125 -4.84 -10.22 2.06
C ILE A 125 -5.56 -8.96 1.57
N VAL A 126 -4.86 -7.92 1.07
CA VAL A 126 -5.53 -6.73 0.54
C VAL A 126 -6.37 -7.05 -0.71
N SER A 127 -5.91 -7.99 -1.57
CA SER A 127 -6.74 -8.53 -2.66
C SER A 127 -8.02 -9.17 -2.15
N TRP A 128 -7.91 -9.97 -1.10
CA TRP A 128 -9.06 -10.61 -0.46
C TRP A 128 -10.00 -9.56 0.15
N GLN A 129 -9.46 -8.47 0.68
CA GLN A 129 -10.25 -7.37 1.24
C GLN A 129 -11.11 -6.66 0.20
N LEU A 130 -10.65 -6.52 -1.05
CA LEU A 130 -11.47 -5.99 -2.14
C LEU A 130 -12.68 -6.89 -2.41
N ALA A 131 -12.47 -8.22 -2.42
CA ALA A 131 -13.55 -9.19 -2.57
C ALA A 131 -14.52 -9.18 -1.38
N LEU A 132 -14.01 -9.15 -0.15
CA LEU A 132 -14.84 -9.04 1.05
C LEU A 132 -15.62 -7.73 1.09
N GLY A 133 -15.04 -6.62 0.64
CA GLY A 133 -15.71 -5.32 0.55
C GLY A 133 -16.90 -5.35 -0.42
N PHE A 134 -16.75 -6.03 -1.56
CA PHE A 134 -17.87 -6.28 -2.46
C PHE A 134 -18.95 -7.17 -1.81
N ILE A 135 -18.54 -8.22 -1.10
CA ILE A 135 -19.47 -9.12 -0.39
C ILE A 135 -20.22 -8.36 0.71
N THR A 136 -19.59 -7.47 1.47
CA THR A 136 -20.27 -6.71 2.52
C THR A 136 -21.36 -5.80 1.97
N VAL A 137 -21.17 -5.22 0.77
CA VAL A 137 -22.18 -4.39 0.12
C VAL A 137 -23.32 -5.26 -0.41
N THR A 138 -23.02 -6.32 -1.15
CA THR A 138 -24.04 -7.18 -1.78
C THR A 138 -24.85 -8.02 -0.79
N THR A 139 -24.29 -8.30 0.40
CA THR A 139 -24.99 -9.00 1.48
C THR A 139 -25.68 -8.04 2.46
N HIS A 140 -25.80 -6.75 2.12
CA HIS A 140 -26.41 -5.73 2.98
C HIS A 140 -25.85 -5.73 4.41
N LEU A 141 -24.52 -5.72 4.53
CA LEU A 141 -23.78 -5.72 5.79
C LEU A 141 -24.05 -6.93 6.68
N HIS A 142 -24.17 -8.13 6.09
CA HIS A 142 -24.30 -9.35 6.87
C HIS A 142 -23.19 -9.44 7.95
N PRO A 143 -23.51 -9.66 9.24
CA PRO A 143 -22.55 -9.49 10.34
C PRO A 143 -21.26 -10.30 10.19
N ILE A 144 -21.37 -11.52 9.66
CA ILE A 144 -20.21 -12.39 9.41
C ILE A 144 -19.29 -11.80 8.32
N ALA A 145 -19.87 -11.22 7.27
CA ALA A 145 -19.09 -10.60 6.19
C ALA A 145 -18.35 -9.36 6.71
N VAL A 146 -19.04 -8.50 7.48
CA VAL A 146 -18.45 -7.30 8.10
C VAL A 146 -17.35 -7.68 9.10
N ALA A 147 -17.60 -8.67 9.97
CA ALA A 147 -16.61 -9.14 10.93
C ALA A 147 -15.38 -9.74 10.23
N SER A 148 -15.59 -10.49 9.15
CA SER A 148 -14.51 -11.07 8.34
C SER A 148 -13.70 -9.99 7.61
N HIS A 149 -14.39 -8.95 7.10
CA HIS A 149 -13.78 -7.79 6.46
C HIS A 149 -12.89 -7.02 7.45
N LEU A 150 -13.40 -6.76 8.66
CA LEU A 150 -12.63 -6.11 9.72
C LEU A 150 -11.44 -6.96 10.19
N SER A 151 -11.64 -8.26 10.42
CA SER A 151 -10.60 -9.18 10.90
C SER A 151 -9.43 -9.28 9.91
N THR A 152 -9.73 -9.40 8.62
CA THR A 152 -8.69 -9.42 7.58
C THR A 152 -8.07 -8.04 7.37
N GLY A 153 -8.81 -6.95 7.54
CA GLY A 153 -8.26 -5.59 7.60
C GLY A 153 -7.21 -5.39 8.71
N ILE A 154 -7.51 -5.88 9.92
CA ILE A 154 -6.54 -5.90 11.04
C ILE A 154 -5.30 -6.73 10.68
N SER A 155 -5.49 -7.85 9.96
CA SER A 155 -4.39 -8.69 9.49
C SER A 155 -3.49 -7.94 8.49
N VAL A 156 -4.07 -7.18 7.54
CA VAL A 156 -3.29 -6.30 6.63
C VAL A 156 -2.45 -5.31 7.44
N PHE A 157 -3.04 -4.66 8.45
CA PHE A 157 -2.33 -3.72 9.32
C PHE A 157 -1.16 -4.39 10.04
N ALA A 158 -1.38 -5.58 10.62
CA ALA A 158 -0.34 -6.34 11.32
C ALA A 158 0.84 -6.68 10.38
N PHE A 159 0.57 -7.16 9.17
CA PHE A 159 1.64 -7.49 8.21
C PHE A 159 2.32 -6.25 7.63
N ALA A 160 1.61 -5.14 7.45
CA ALA A 160 2.21 -3.84 7.08
C ALA A 160 3.15 -3.33 8.19
N LEU A 161 2.73 -3.45 9.46
CA LEU A 161 3.55 -3.10 10.62
C LEU A 161 4.81 -3.98 10.70
N LEU A 162 4.66 -5.30 10.55
CA LEU A 162 5.81 -6.22 10.52
C LEU A 162 6.79 -5.84 9.40
N THR A 163 6.29 -5.51 8.22
CA THR A 163 7.10 -5.06 7.09
C THR A 163 7.91 -3.81 7.46
N PHE A 164 7.24 -2.79 8.01
CA PHE A 164 7.88 -1.55 8.45
C PHE A 164 8.97 -1.80 9.50
N LEU A 165 8.69 -2.63 10.51
CA LEU A 165 9.65 -2.96 11.56
C LEU A 165 10.87 -3.70 11.02
N TRP A 166 10.69 -4.72 10.17
CA TRP A 166 11.80 -5.46 9.58
C TRP A 166 12.66 -4.60 8.66
N VAL A 167 12.04 -3.72 7.86
CA VAL A 167 12.75 -2.72 7.05
C VAL A 167 13.54 -1.74 7.94
N GLY A 168 12.95 -1.28 9.04
CA GLY A 168 13.60 -0.39 10.00
C GLY A 168 14.83 -1.03 10.67
N ILE A 169 14.70 -2.29 11.08
CA ILE A 169 15.81 -3.08 11.65
C ILE A 169 16.92 -3.24 10.62
N TRP A 170 16.58 -3.63 9.39
CA TRP A 170 17.54 -3.78 8.30
C TRP A 170 18.29 -2.47 8.00
N ARG A 171 17.58 -1.34 7.98
CA ARG A 171 18.19 -0.01 7.80
C ARG A 171 19.21 0.31 8.89
N LYS A 172 18.97 -0.12 10.14
CA LYS A 172 19.87 0.14 11.28
C LYS A 172 21.08 -0.80 11.33
N HIS A 173 20.90 -2.06 10.93
CA HIS A 173 21.91 -3.12 11.07
C HIS A 173 22.68 -3.48 9.79
N GLY A 174 22.25 -3.02 8.61
CA GLY A 174 22.97 -3.20 7.35
C GLY A 174 24.20 -2.30 7.21
N ARG A 175 25.18 -2.47 8.11
CA ARG A 175 26.59 -2.08 7.92
C ARG A 175 27.35 -3.24 7.30
#